data_AF-A0A432PV99-F1
#
_entry.id   AF-A0A432PV99-F1
#
_cell.length_a   1.000
_cell.length_b   1.000
_cell.length_c   1.000
_cell.angle_alpha   90.00
_cell.angle_beta   90.00
_cell.angle_gamma   90.00
#
_symmetry.space_group_name_H-M   'P 1'
#
loop_
_entity.id
_entity.type
_entity.pdbx_description
1 polymer ?
#
loop_
_entity_poly.entity_id
_entity_poly.type
_entity_poly.pdbx_seq_one_letter_code
_entity_poly.pdbx_strand_id
1 'polypeptide(L)'
;MKKKRVILAYSGGLDTSIIVRWLTERGYEVITYTADVGQGEELSEIPEKARRAGAVEAIVEDLKETFAENYCLPTLRALALYEGKYPLTAALSRPLIAERLVYYAEKFNADYVAHGSTGKGNDQARFELSVWALNPDIEVLAPVREWEFKSREEQVEYAQRFNIPVKATKE
;
A
#
# COMPACT_ATOMS: atom_id res chain seq x y z
N MET A 1 -10.63 14.06 21.38
CA MET A 1 -10.23 14.52 20.03
C MET A 1 -10.46 13.39 19.05
N LYS A 2 -10.99 13.65 17.85
CA LYS A 2 -11.14 12.66 16.78
C LYS A 2 -9.73 12.19 16.39
N LYS A 3 -9.46 10.87 16.42
CA LYS A 3 -8.19 10.33 15.93
C LYS A 3 -8.13 10.55 14.41
N LYS A 4 -6.96 10.98 13.92
CA LYS A 4 -6.70 11.11 12.48
C LYS A 4 -6.68 9.72 11.86
N ARG A 5 -7.46 9.50 10.81
CA ARG A 5 -7.60 8.18 10.18
C ARG A 5 -6.84 8.13 8.86
N VAL A 6 -6.18 6.99 8.61
CA VAL A 6 -5.35 6.77 7.42
C VAL A 6 -5.72 5.45 6.74
N ILE A 7 -5.85 5.49 5.41
CA ILE A 7 -5.94 4.27 4.60
C ILE A 7 -4.55 3.92 4.05
N LEU A 8 -3.98 2.81 4.51
CA LEU A 8 -2.65 2.36 4.10
C LEU A 8 -2.74 1.30 2.99
N ALA A 9 -2.08 1.55 1.86
CA ALA A 9 -1.79 0.51 0.87
C ALA A 9 -0.88 -0.54 1.51
N TYR A 10 -1.40 -1.75 1.69
CA TYR A 10 -0.81 -2.79 2.51
C TYR A 10 -0.58 -4.05 1.69
N SER A 11 0.69 -4.49 1.58
CA SER A 11 1.05 -5.73 0.87
C SER A 11 1.22 -6.93 1.79
N GLY A 12 1.20 -6.72 3.11
CA GLY A 12 1.60 -7.77 4.06
C GLY A 12 3.10 -8.02 4.12
N GLY A 13 3.93 -7.24 3.41
CA GLY A 13 5.38 -7.26 3.56
C GLY A 13 5.84 -6.71 4.91
N LEU A 14 7.13 -6.89 5.24
CA LEU A 14 7.73 -6.33 6.46
C LEU A 14 7.46 -4.83 6.57
N ASP A 15 7.81 -4.06 5.54
CA ASP A 15 7.71 -2.59 5.53
C ASP A 15 6.29 -2.14 5.85
N THR A 16 5.30 -2.59 5.07
CA THR A 16 3.90 -2.19 5.30
C THR A 16 3.36 -2.65 6.65
N SER A 17 3.87 -3.75 7.21
CA SER A 17 3.48 -4.22 8.56
C SER A 17 4.02 -3.33 9.66
N ILE A 18 5.29 -2.93 9.58
CA ILE A 18 5.85 -2.01 10.57
C ILE A 18 5.33 -0.59 10.39
N ILE A 19 4.92 -0.18 9.18
CA ILE A 19 4.25 1.11 8.94
C ILE A 19 2.94 1.21 9.71
N VAL A 20 2.12 0.15 9.73
CA VAL A 20 0.88 0.11 10.53
C VAL A 20 1.21 0.46 11.98
N ARG A 21 2.19 -0.24 12.56
CA ARG A 21 2.58 0.00 13.95
C ARG A 21 3.15 1.40 14.15
N TRP A 22 4.02 1.86 13.27
CA TRP A 22 4.69 3.16 13.34
C TRP A 22 3.70 4.34 13.30
N LEU A 23 2.65 4.24 12.47
CA LEU A 23 1.55 5.19 12.39
C LEU A 23 0.67 5.12 13.64
N THR A 24 0.32 3.91 14.10
CA THR A 24 -0.50 3.73 15.31
C THR A 24 0.19 4.33 16.55
N GLU A 25 1.52 4.17 16.70
CA GLU A 25 2.28 4.79 17.80
C GLU A 25 2.31 6.32 17.74
N ARG A 26 2.10 6.90 16.57
CA ARG A 26 1.99 8.36 16.34
C ARG A 26 0.55 8.88 16.46
N GLY A 27 -0.38 8.03 16.91
CA GLY A 27 -1.76 8.41 17.23
C GLY A 27 -2.73 8.32 16.06
N TYR A 28 -2.32 7.77 14.92
CA TYR A 28 -3.21 7.52 13.80
C TYR A 28 -4.09 6.30 14.04
N GLU A 29 -5.29 6.34 13.47
CA GLU A 29 -6.17 5.19 13.32
C GLU A 29 -5.97 4.59 11.92
N VAL A 30 -5.28 3.44 11.86
CA VAL A 30 -4.86 2.84 10.59
C VAL A 30 -5.87 1.81 10.10
N ILE A 31 -6.36 1.99 8.89
CA ILE A 31 -7.11 0.99 8.12
C ILE A 31 -6.21 0.52 6.99
N THR A 32 -6.00 -0.78 6.85
CA THR A 32 -5.19 -1.32 5.75
C THR A 32 -6.07 -1.71 4.56
N TYR A 33 -5.57 -1.44 3.36
CA TYR A 33 -6.18 -1.84 2.10
C TYR A 33 -5.21 -2.67 1.26
N THR A 34 -5.65 -3.86 0.86
CA THR A 34 -4.91 -4.79 -0.01
C THR A 34 -5.75 -5.11 -1.24
N ALA A 35 -5.18 -4.85 -2.42
CA ALA A 35 -5.78 -5.24 -3.70
C ALA A 35 -5.22 -6.61 -4.15
N ASP A 36 -6.10 -7.54 -4.47
CA ASP A 36 -5.75 -8.73 -5.26
C ASP A 36 -5.84 -8.37 -6.75
N VAL A 37 -4.69 -8.20 -7.37
CA VAL A 37 -4.53 -7.94 -8.80
C VAL A 37 -3.89 -9.13 -9.51
N GLY A 38 -3.93 -10.32 -8.89
CA GLY A 38 -3.38 -11.56 -9.44
C GLY A 38 -1.91 -11.79 -9.12
N GLN A 39 -1.42 -11.27 -7.99
CA GLN A 39 -0.03 -11.47 -7.54
C GLN A 39 0.32 -12.92 -7.15
N GLY A 40 -0.67 -13.81 -7.02
CA GLY A 40 -0.47 -15.23 -6.73
C GLY A 40 -0.08 -15.55 -5.27
N GLU A 41 -0.22 -14.58 -4.36
CA GLU A 41 0.05 -14.75 -2.93
C GLU A 41 -1.20 -15.19 -2.17
N GLU A 42 -1.02 -15.91 -1.06
CA GLU A 42 -2.11 -16.26 -0.14
C GLU A 42 -2.50 -15.03 0.69
N LEU A 43 -3.63 -14.42 0.36
CA LEU A 43 -4.11 -13.19 0.98
C LEU A 43 -4.99 -13.42 2.22
N SER A 44 -5.36 -14.67 2.53
CA SER A 44 -6.20 -14.96 3.70
C SER A 44 -5.56 -14.59 5.04
N GLU A 45 -4.22 -14.58 5.13
CA GLU A 45 -3.49 -14.19 6.34
C GLU A 45 -3.37 -12.66 6.53
N ILE A 46 -3.65 -11.87 5.47
CA ILE A 46 -3.43 -10.42 5.45
C ILE A 46 -4.23 -9.69 6.53
N PRO A 47 -5.54 -9.94 6.73
CA PRO A 47 -6.32 -9.24 7.74
C PRO A 47 -5.80 -9.48 9.16
N GLU A 48 -5.46 -10.73 9.48
CA GLU A 48 -4.95 -11.08 10.80
C GLU A 48 -3.58 -10.44 11.04
N LYS A 49 -2.71 -10.45 10.04
CA LYS A 49 -1.40 -9.79 10.10
C LYS A 49 -1.51 -8.29 10.32
N ALA A 50 -2.42 -7.62 9.61
CA ALA A 50 -2.68 -6.19 9.75
C ALA A 50 -3.20 -5.83 11.15
N ARG A 51 -4.17 -6.59 11.67
CA ARG A 51 -4.71 -6.39 13.03
C ARG A 51 -3.64 -6.58 14.10
N ARG A 52 -2.81 -7.62 13.98
CA ARG A 52 -1.68 -7.86 14.89
C ARG A 52 -0.65 -6.73 14.85
N ALA A 53 -0.47 -6.07 13.71
CA ALA A 53 0.39 -4.89 13.58
C ALA A 53 -0.24 -3.61 14.19
N GLY A 54 -1.55 -3.62 14.46
CA GLY A 54 -2.27 -2.52 15.11
C GLY A 54 -3.26 -1.78 14.21
N ALA A 55 -3.66 -2.34 13.07
CA ALA A 55 -4.73 -1.80 12.25
C ALA A 55 -6.10 -2.01 12.92
N VAL A 56 -7.00 -1.04 12.80
CA VAL A 56 -8.38 -1.15 13.33
C VAL A 56 -9.32 -1.87 12.36
N GLU A 57 -8.97 -1.91 11.08
CA GLU A 57 -9.70 -2.58 10.02
C GLU A 57 -8.72 -3.01 8.92
N ALA A 58 -9.01 -4.12 8.25
CA ALA A 58 -8.22 -4.65 7.17
C ALA A 58 -9.10 -5.13 6.01
N ILE A 59 -8.96 -4.46 4.88
CA ILE A 59 -9.75 -4.66 3.67
C ILE A 59 -8.90 -5.41 2.65
N VAL A 60 -9.44 -6.50 2.14
CA VAL A 60 -8.89 -7.22 0.99
C VAL A 60 -9.95 -7.22 -0.10
N GLU A 61 -9.58 -6.77 -1.29
CA GLU A 61 -10.51 -6.62 -2.41
C GLU A 61 -10.00 -7.36 -3.64
N ASP A 62 -10.85 -8.20 -4.23
CA ASP A 62 -10.57 -8.86 -5.50
C ASP A 62 -10.80 -7.90 -6.66
N LEU A 63 -9.72 -7.54 -7.36
CA LEU A 63 -9.71 -6.64 -8.50
C LEU A 63 -9.13 -7.28 -9.75
N LYS A 64 -9.00 -8.61 -9.80
CA LYS A 64 -8.41 -9.29 -10.96
C LYS A 64 -9.14 -8.96 -12.25
N GLU A 65 -10.47 -9.02 -12.24
CA GLU A 65 -11.29 -8.72 -13.43
C GLU A 65 -11.18 -7.24 -13.81
N THR A 66 -11.37 -6.34 -12.85
CA THR A 66 -11.24 -4.88 -13.08
C THR A 66 -9.85 -4.52 -13.62
N PHE A 67 -8.80 -5.13 -13.09
CA PHE A 67 -7.44 -4.93 -13.57
C PHE A 67 -7.24 -5.45 -14.99
N ALA A 68 -7.76 -6.64 -15.29
CA ALA A 68 -7.69 -7.24 -16.61
C ALA A 68 -8.43 -6.40 -17.66
N GLU A 69 -9.68 -6.03 -17.39
CA GLU A 69 -10.57 -5.34 -18.33
C GLU A 69 -10.18 -3.88 -18.54
N ASN A 70 -9.88 -3.14 -17.46
CA ASN A 70 -9.72 -1.69 -17.52
C ASN A 70 -8.27 -1.22 -17.65
N TYR A 71 -7.28 -2.08 -17.36
CA TYR A 71 -5.87 -1.70 -17.38
C TYR A 71 -5.05 -2.56 -18.34
N CYS A 72 -5.11 -3.89 -18.21
CA CYS A 72 -4.32 -4.80 -19.04
C CYS A 72 -4.82 -4.82 -20.49
N LEU A 73 -6.12 -4.99 -20.73
CA LEU A 73 -6.68 -5.09 -22.08
C LEU A 73 -6.50 -3.81 -22.91
N PRO A 74 -6.70 -2.59 -22.39
CA PRO A 74 -6.39 -1.36 -23.13
C PRO A 74 -4.91 -1.23 -23.46
N THR A 75 -4.02 -1.58 -22.52
CA THR A 75 -2.56 -1.58 -22.74
C THR A 75 -2.18 -2.55 -23.87
N LEU A 76 -2.77 -3.74 -23.87
CA LEU A 76 -2.55 -4.74 -24.91
C LEU A 76 -3.05 -4.25 -26.28
N ARG A 77 -4.24 -3.65 -26.34
CA ARG A 77 -4.79 -3.06 -27.59
C ARG A 77 -3.89 -1.96 -28.14
N ALA A 78 -3.25 -1.19 -27.28
CA ALA A 78 -2.31 -0.14 -27.66
C ALA A 78 -0.93 -0.68 -28.08
N LEU A 79 -0.67 -1.99 -27.94
CA LEU A 79 0.65 -2.60 -28.11
C LEU A 79 1.73 -1.85 -27.30
N ALA A 80 1.36 -1.38 -26.11
CA ALA A 80 2.19 -0.45 -25.36
C ALA A 80 3.41 -1.16 -24.77
N LEU A 81 4.59 -0.68 -25.18
CA LEU A 81 5.88 -1.12 -24.67
C LEU A 81 6.71 0.10 -24.29
N TYR A 82 7.02 0.24 -23.01
CA TYR A 82 7.98 1.22 -22.54
C TYR A 82 9.36 0.88 -23.09
N GLU A 83 10.00 1.86 -23.73
CA GLU A 83 11.28 1.71 -24.44
C GLU A 83 11.28 0.54 -25.45
N GLY A 84 10.12 0.23 -26.03
CA GLY A 84 9.94 -0.84 -27.01
C GLY A 84 10.14 -2.26 -26.47
N LYS A 85 10.26 -2.43 -25.14
CA LYS A 85 10.57 -3.73 -24.51
C LYS A 85 9.65 -4.09 -23.36
N TYR A 86 9.32 -3.12 -22.51
CA TYR A 86 8.68 -3.40 -21.23
C TYR A 86 7.16 -3.18 -21.27
N PRO A 87 6.32 -4.20 -21.04
CA PRO A 87 4.86 -4.11 -21.17
C PRO A 87 4.17 -3.46 -19.96
N LEU A 88 4.84 -2.56 -19.25
CA LEU A 88 4.26 -1.75 -18.18
C LEU A 88 3.64 -2.53 -17.01
N THR A 89 3.96 -3.82 -16.83
CA THR A 89 3.27 -4.72 -15.87
C THR A 89 3.24 -4.20 -14.44
N ALA A 90 4.33 -3.59 -13.98
CA ALA A 90 4.45 -2.98 -12.68
C ALA A 90 4.01 -1.51 -12.66
N ALA A 91 3.69 -0.88 -13.78
CA ALA A 91 3.12 0.46 -13.76
C ALA A 91 1.59 0.42 -13.62
N LEU A 92 0.95 -0.54 -14.30
CA LEU A 92 -0.49 -0.54 -14.52
C LEU A 92 -1.34 -0.71 -13.27
N SER A 93 -0.89 -1.48 -12.28
CA SER A 93 -1.72 -1.72 -11.09
C SER A 93 -1.75 -0.53 -10.11
N ARG A 94 -0.79 0.40 -10.20
CA ARG A 94 -0.63 1.47 -9.19
C ARG A 94 -1.76 2.50 -9.26
N PRO A 95 -2.18 2.98 -10.43
CA PRO A 95 -3.35 3.84 -10.53
C PRO A 95 -4.63 3.18 -10.02
N LEU A 96 -4.85 1.89 -10.30
CA LEU A 96 -6.00 1.13 -9.76
C LEU A 96 -5.97 1.08 -8.24
N ILE A 97 -4.83 0.75 -7.64
CA ILE A 97 -4.71 0.71 -6.18
C ILE A 97 -4.93 2.12 -5.59
N ALA A 98 -4.39 3.17 -6.21
CA ALA A 98 -4.59 4.55 -5.79
C ALA A 98 -6.06 4.98 -5.85
N GLU A 99 -6.78 4.61 -6.91
CA GLU A 99 -8.22 4.82 -7.06
C GLU A 99 -9.00 4.24 -5.88
N ARG A 100 -8.67 3.01 -5.50
CA ARG A 100 -9.33 2.34 -4.39
C ARG A 100 -8.92 2.92 -3.03
N LEU A 101 -7.67 3.37 -2.86
CA LEU A 101 -7.25 4.09 -1.66
C LEU A 101 -8.08 5.36 -1.44
N VAL A 102 -8.28 6.16 -2.48
CA VAL A 102 -9.09 7.39 -2.41
C VAL A 102 -10.55 7.04 -2.12
N TYR A 103 -11.12 6.04 -2.82
CA TYR A 103 -12.48 5.56 -2.54
C TYR A 103 -12.68 5.13 -1.08
N TYR A 104 -11.75 4.36 -0.52
CA TYR A 104 -11.83 3.94 0.87
C TYR A 104 -11.56 5.08 1.84
N ALA A 105 -10.73 6.06 1.48
CA ALA A 105 -10.54 7.24 2.31
C ALA A 105 -11.85 8.02 2.45
N GLU A 106 -12.58 8.24 1.36
CA GLU A 106 -13.91 8.87 1.40
C GLU A 106 -14.91 8.02 2.19
N LYS A 107 -15.00 6.72 1.89
CA LYS A 107 -15.92 5.78 2.55
C LYS A 107 -15.73 5.75 4.07
N PHE A 108 -14.49 5.80 4.53
CA PHE A 108 -14.16 5.77 5.95
C PHE A 108 -13.94 7.17 6.55
N ASN A 109 -14.19 8.26 5.82
CA ASN A 109 -13.91 9.63 6.27
C ASN A 109 -12.48 9.76 6.83
N ALA A 110 -11.51 9.17 6.13
CA ALA A 110 -10.10 9.23 6.47
C ALA A 110 -9.52 10.59 6.06
N ASP A 111 -8.58 11.07 6.86
CA ASP A 111 -7.91 12.34 6.63
C ASP A 111 -6.66 12.16 5.74
N TYR A 112 -6.17 10.91 5.61
CA TYR A 112 -4.92 10.56 4.93
C TYR A 112 -5.04 9.27 4.11
N VAL A 113 -4.21 9.16 3.08
CA VAL A 113 -3.79 7.86 2.52
C VAL A 113 -2.29 7.66 2.74
N ALA A 114 -1.84 6.41 2.76
CA ALA A 114 -0.43 6.08 2.92
C ALA A 114 0.02 4.95 2.01
N HIS A 115 1.32 4.92 1.67
CA HIS A 115 1.92 3.82 0.93
C HIS A 115 3.33 3.45 1.45
N GLY A 116 3.75 2.22 1.19
CA GLY A 116 5.08 1.70 1.54
C GLY A 116 6.16 1.84 0.47
N SER A 117 5.94 2.61 -0.60
CA SER A 117 6.96 2.77 -1.66
C SER A 117 8.21 3.50 -1.15
N THR A 118 9.38 3.06 -1.61
CA THR A 118 10.66 3.69 -1.27
C THR A 118 10.86 5.02 -2.00
N GLY A 119 11.72 5.88 -1.44
CA GLY A 119 12.08 7.17 -2.04
C GLY A 119 12.92 7.10 -3.32
N LYS A 120 13.35 5.90 -3.75
CA LYS A 120 14.24 5.69 -4.91
C LYS A 120 13.53 5.06 -6.11
N GLY A 121 12.31 4.56 -5.92
CA GLY A 121 11.56 3.83 -6.95
C GLY A 121 10.55 4.71 -7.69
N ASN A 122 10.04 4.17 -8.80
CA ASN A 122 8.99 4.83 -9.61
C ASN A 122 7.60 4.75 -8.97
N ASP A 123 7.36 3.78 -8.09
CA ASP A 123 6.02 3.53 -7.53
C ASP A 123 5.51 4.68 -6.64
N GLN A 124 6.39 5.41 -5.95
CA GLN A 124 5.98 6.59 -5.18
C GLN A 124 5.31 7.63 -6.09
N ALA A 125 5.90 7.90 -7.26
CA ALA A 125 5.36 8.87 -8.21
C ALA A 125 4.05 8.37 -8.81
N ARG A 126 3.95 7.06 -9.12
CA ARG A 126 2.72 6.46 -9.64
C ARG A 126 1.57 6.56 -8.63
N PHE A 127 1.83 6.30 -7.36
CA PHE A 127 0.83 6.43 -6.30
C PHE A 127 0.44 7.89 -6.07
N GLU A 128 1.41 8.76 -5.77
CA GLU A 128 1.14 10.15 -5.39
C GLU A 128 0.47 10.94 -6.51
N LEU A 129 0.94 10.81 -7.76
CA LEU A 129 0.31 11.48 -8.90
C LEU A 129 -1.12 10.96 -9.14
N SER A 130 -1.35 9.66 -8.99
CA SER A 130 -2.70 9.10 -9.16
C SER A 130 -3.64 9.57 -8.05
N VAL A 131 -3.18 9.59 -6.80
CA VAL A 131 -3.96 10.09 -5.66
C VAL A 131 -4.29 11.56 -5.86
N TRP A 132 -3.32 12.41 -6.18
CA TRP A 132 -3.55 13.85 -6.40
C TRP A 132 -4.47 14.12 -7.58
N ALA A 133 -4.41 13.31 -8.65
CA ALA A 133 -5.30 13.43 -9.79
C ALA A 133 -6.77 13.11 -9.43
N LEU A 134 -6.98 12.23 -8.44
CA LEU A 134 -8.32 11.78 -8.01
C LEU A 134 -8.89 12.63 -6.88
N ASN A 135 -8.05 13.01 -5.92
CA ASN A 135 -8.40 13.84 -4.79
C ASN A 135 -7.19 14.72 -4.42
N PRO A 136 -7.14 15.99 -4.87
CA PRO A 136 -6.00 16.86 -4.61
C PRO A 136 -5.93 17.37 -3.15
N ASP A 137 -7.03 17.24 -2.40
CA ASP A 137 -7.13 17.73 -1.01
C ASP A 137 -6.67 16.69 0.02
N ILE A 138 -6.54 15.41 -0.37
CA ILE A 138 -6.11 14.35 0.54
C ILE A 138 -4.59 14.36 0.71
N GLU A 139 -4.15 14.31 1.97
CA GLU A 139 -2.73 14.27 2.30
C GLU A 139 -2.18 12.83 2.17
N VAL A 140 -1.04 12.69 1.49
CA VAL A 140 -0.38 11.40 1.28
C VAL A 140 0.80 11.26 2.24
N LEU A 141 0.77 10.22 3.06
CA LEU A 141 1.88 9.84 3.94
C LEU A 141 2.77 8.81 3.23
N ALA A 142 4.08 9.01 3.28
CA ALA A 142 5.05 8.04 2.76
C ALA A 142 6.07 7.66 3.84
N PRO A 143 5.67 6.86 4.85
CA PRO A 143 6.48 6.63 6.05
C PRO A 143 7.88 6.09 5.77
N VAL A 144 8.07 5.30 4.71
CA VAL A 144 9.39 4.76 4.32
C VAL A 144 10.42 5.86 4.01
N ARG A 145 9.96 7.08 3.70
CA ARG A 145 10.83 8.25 3.44
C ARG A 145 11.04 9.12 4.68
N GLU A 146 10.21 8.94 5.70
CA GLU A 146 10.14 9.83 6.87
C GLU A 146 10.61 9.17 8.17
N TRP A 147 10.53 7.85 8.25
CA TRP A 147 10.86 7.10 9.44
C TRP A 147 12.35 7.11 9.77
N GLU A 148 12.66 6.69 10.98
CA GLU A 148 13.99 6.70 11.57
C GLU A 148 14.86 5.49 11.19
N PHE A 149 14.29 4.44 10.58
CA PHE A 149 14.99 3.18 10.32
C PHE A 149 16.03 3.35 9.21
N LYS A 150 17.27 2.92 9.50
CA LYS A 150 18.43 3.02 8.59
C LYS A 150 18.74 1.72 7.87
N SER A 151 18.26 0.60 8.37
CA SER A 151 18.55 -0.72 7.81
C SER A 151 17.38 -1.69 7.92
N ARG A 152 17.47 -2.80 7.18
CA ARG A 152 16.47 -3.89 7.22
C ARG A 152 16.48 -4.59 8.58
N GLU A 153 17.64 -4.68 9.23
CA GLU A 153 17.79 -5.26 10.56
C GLU A 153 17.01 -4.45 11.60
N GLU A 154 17.13 -3.12 11.60
CA GLU A 154 16.36 -2.25 12.50
C GLU A 154 14.84 -2.43 12.31
N GLN A 155 14.38 -2.63 11.07
CA GLN A 155 12.97 -2.91 10.77
C GLN A 155 12.53 -4.28 11.33
N VAL A 156 13.38 -5.30 11.23
CA VAL A 156 13.11 -6.64 11.79
C VAL A 156 13.08 -6.59 13.31
N GLU A 157 14.01 -5.88 13.95
CA GLU A 157 14.03 -5.69 15.40
C GLU A 157 12.78 -4.96 15.88
N TYR A 158 12.35 -3.92 15.15
CA TYR A 158 11.10 -3.22 15.43
C TYR A 158 9.89 -4.15 15.30
N ALA A 159 9.81 -4.95 14.24
CA ALA A 159 8.75 -5.96 14.09
C ALA A 159 8.72 -6.96 15.26
N GLN A 160 9.90 -7.45 15.69
CA GLN A 160 10.03 -8.38 16.81
C GLN A 160 9.59 -7.75 18.14
N ARG A 161 10.01 -6.51 18.40
CA ARG A 161 9.63 -5.76 19.62
C ARG A 161 8.12 -5.66 19.79
N PHE A 162 7.38 -5.56 18.68
CA PHE A 162 5.92 -5.46 18.68
C PHE A 162 5.20 -6.77 18.32
N ASN A 163 5.90 -7.90 18.30
CA ASN A 163 5.35 -9.23 17.98
C ASN A 163 4.59 -9.28 16.64
N ILE A 164 5.04 -8.47 15.67
CA ILE A 164 4.46 -8.40 14.33
C ILE A 164 4.93 -9.63 13.55
N PRO A 165 4.01 -10.49 13.04
CA PRO A 165 4.39 -11.72 12.37
C PRO A 165 4.95 -11.42 10.99
N VAL A 166 6.26 -11.46 10.85
CA VAL A 166 6.96 -11.18 9.59
C VAL A 166 7.66 -12.44 9.10
N LYS A 167 7.45 -12.80 7.83
CA LYS A 167 8.26 -13.79 7.12
C LYS A 167 9.59 -13.11 6.76
N ALA A 168 10.40 -12.79 7.77
CA ALA A 168 11.72 -12.23 7.52
C ALA A 168 12.65 -13.38 7.14
N THR A 169 12.99 -13.50 5.87
CA THR A 169 14.24 -14.14 5.48
C THR A 169 15.37 -13.22 5.91
N LYS A 170 16.26 -13.70 6.79
CA LYS A 170 17.60 -13.11 6.91
C LYS A 170 18.26 -13.34 5.55
N GLU A 171 18.67 -12.27 4.88
CA GLU A 171 19.62 -12.38 3.76
C GLU A 171 20.97 -12.86 4.30
#